data_AF-A0A7G8P7T1-F1
#
_entry.id   AF-A0A7G8P7T1-F1
#
_cell.length_a   1.000
_cell.length_b   1.000
_cell.length_c   1.000
_cell.angle_alpha   90.00
_cell.angle_beta   90.00
_cell.angle_gamma   90.00
#
_symmetry.space_group_name_H-M   'P 1'
#
loop_
_entity.id
_entity.type
_entity.pdbx_description
1 polymer ?
#
loop_
_entity_poly.entity_id
_entity_poly.type
_entity_poly.pdbx_seq_one_letter_code
_entity_poly.pdbx_strand_id
1 'polypeptide(L)'
;MYATRNPAPAALTSPVSLAAWWATATVLAAWSLRGFPAGVGVAVIAVVAVAAGVLVVLVRRYPLSGNQIRVAAYVCAFVATQAVGVFNAIAVMTPGISYTPQGFGPQILIEVFGGPALSVWTFVLVRAWVIDSRGLFARPAGRSRFVRLSVGGAAAAASLLVLFAANIGYHTLIGLAAVPDIDYPMHAHSTGQWLVLALSLALAGVAEEPVFVGIAVLLWPRPTGRTFVAVWVLTALARAGIHLYYAAGADAATAIAVLLVVLWCGVWSGFNLFLVYRTRRLWPVILAHGLQNTLGFAAALSISTAGSADELLLVVTAGLILGTMLFIVVAVVCFLVMSVRRLWFGFRRTDQVKGRNCPLVQTPQCPPEPQSHQTIG
;
A
#
# COMPACT_ATOMS: atom_id res chain seq x y z
N MET A 1 -19.95 28.22 18.73
CA MET A 1 -19.66 28.17 17.29
C MET A 1 -19.41 26.73 16.87
N TYR A 2 -20.37 26.09 16.22
CA TYR A 2 -20.21 24.73 15.71
C TYR A 2 -19.31 24.78 14.47
N ALA A 3 -18.12 24.19 14.58
CA ALA A 3 -17.29 23.93 13.40
C ALA A 3 -18.10 23.04 12.45
N THR A 4 -18.45 23.58 11.29
CA THR A 4 -19.11 22.83 10.22
C THR A 4 -18.25 21.60 9.91
N ARG A 5 -18.78 20.41 10.19
CA ARG A 5 -18.14 19.15 9.78
C ARG A 5 -17.93 19.24 8.27
N ASN A 6 -16.71 18.94 7.84
CA ASN A 6 -16.37 18.88 6.42
C ASN A 6 -17.40 17.95 5.73
N PRO A 7 -18.08 18.37 4.65
CA PRO A 7 -19.19 17.59 4.06
C PRO A 7 -18.72 16.33 3.33
N ALA A 8 -17.45 16.28 2.90
CA ALA A 8 -16.90 15.16 2.12
C ALA A 8 -16.86 13.80 2.87
N PRO A 9 -16.43 13.72 4.14
CA PRO A 9 -16.57 12.52 4.96
C PRO A 9 -18.01 11.99 5.07
N ALA A 10 -18.99 12.88 5.23
CA ALA A 10 -20.39 12.51 5.42
C ALA A 10 -21.04 11.92 4.15
N ALA A 11 -20.64 12.39 2.96
CA ALA A 11 -21.12 11.83 1.69
C ALA A 11 -20.63 10.39 1.47
N LEU A 12 -19.36 10.12 1.80
CA LEU A 12 -18.72 8.81 1.63
C LEU A 12 -19.20 7.74 2.63
N THR A 13 -19.77 8.17 3.76
CA THR A 13 -20.35 7.29 4.79
C THR A 13 -21.89 7.29 4.78
N SER A 14 -22.50 7.88 3.76
CA SER A 14 -23.94 7.89 3.55
C SER A 14 -24.48 6.49 3.22
N PRO A 15 -25.75 6.16 3.55
CA PRO A 15 -26.33 4.85 3.23
C PRO A 15 -26.24 4.49 1.74
N VAL A 16 -26.46 5.47 0.86
CA VAL A 16 -26.40 5.28 -0.59
C VAL A 16 -24.98 4.96 -1.04
N SER A 17 -23.98 5.71 -0.58
CA SER A 17 -22.57 5.45 -0.94
C SER A 17 -22.10 4.08 -0.44
N LEU A 18 -22.50 3.68 0.76
CA LEU A 18 -22.16 2.39 1.34
C LEU A 18 -22.86 1.22 0.63
N ALA A 19 -24.13 1.38 0.27
CA ALA A 19 -24.86 0.39 -0.52
C ALA A 19 -24.25 0.23 -1.92
N ALA A 20 -23.88 1.34 -2.58
CA ALA A 20 -23.22 1.31 -3.87
C ALA A 20 -21.84 0.64 -3.79
N TRP A 21 -21.05 0.93 -2.75
CA TRP A 21 -19.76 0.28 -2.53
C TRP A 21 -19.92 -1.24 -2.30
N TRP A 22 -20.86 -1.64 -1.45
CA TRP A 22 -21.18 -3.05 -1.20
C TRP A 22 -21.62 -3.79 -2.47
N ALA A 23 -22.52 -3.19 -3.25
CA ALA A 23 -22.99 -3.75 -4.51
C ALA A 23 -21.84 -3.88 -5.51
N THR A 24 -20.98 -2.87 -5.60
CA THR A 24 -19.80 -2.88 -6.48
C THR A 24 -18.83 -4.00 -6.11
N ALA A 25 -18.51 -4.18 -4.81
CA ALA A 25 -17.65 -5.27 -4.37
C ALA A 25 -18.23 -6.65 -4.74
N THR A 26 -19.54 -6.83 -4.51
CA THR A 26 -20.23 -8.09 -4.79
C THR A 26 -20.32 -8.37 -6.29
N VAL A 27 -20.67 -7.37 -7.10
CA VAL A 27 -20.78 -7.49 -8.56
C VAL A 27 -19.42 -7.73 -9.19
N LEU A 28 -18.36 -7.06 -8.74
CA LEU A 28 -17.01 -7.33 -9.24
C LEU A 28 -16.54 -8.74 -8.88
N ALA A 29 -16.83 -9.22 -7.67
CA ALA A 29 -16.52 -10.60 -7.31
C ALA A 29 -17.28 -11.61 -8.19
N ALA A 30 -18.58 -11.38 -8.41
CA ALA A 30 -19.37 -12.19 -9.31
C ALA A 30 -18.84 -12.14 -10.74
N TRP A 31 -18.46 -10.94 -11.20
CA TRP A 31 -17.91 -10.71 -12.53
C TRP A 31 -16.66 -11.56 -12.77
N SER A 32 -15.70 -11.50 -11.86
CA SER A 32 -14.41 -12.20 -11.91
C SER A 32 -14.51 -13.72 -11.72
N LEU A 33 -15.63 -14.23 -11.18
CA LEU A 33 -15.81 -15.66 -10.90
C LEU A 33 -16.71 -16.39 -11.91
N ARG A 34 -17.19 -15.72 -12.98
CA ARG A 34 -18.12 -16.32 -13.96
C ARG A 34 -17.58 -17.52 -14.76
N GLY A 35 -16.27 -17.79 -14.71
CA GLY A 35 -15.65 -18.97 -15.32
C GLY A 35 -15.45 -20.16 -14.37
N PHE A 36 -15.80 -20.02 -13.09
CA PHE A 36 -15.62 -21.08 -12.08
C PHE A 36 -16.90 -21.90 -11.88
N PRO A 37 -16.78 -23.16 -11.41
CA PRO A 37 -17.93 -23.97 -11.02
C PRO A 37 -18.82 -23.23 -10.01
N ALA A 38 -20.14 -23.26 -10.26
CA ALA A 38 -21.11 -22.46 -9.51
C ALA A 38 -21.04 -22.65 -7.98
N GLY A 39 -20.82 -23.88 -7.50
CA GLY A 39 -20.71 -24.18 -6.06
C GLY A 39 -19.53 -23.48 -5.37
N VAL A 40 -18.42 -23.29 -6.08
CA VAL A 40 -17.21 -22.65 -5.54
C VAL A 40 -17.27 -21.13 -5.73
N GLY A 41 -17.68 -20.67 -6.91
CA GLY A 41 -17.83 -19.24 -7.20
C GLY A 41 -18.83 -18.56 -6.27
N VAL A 42 -20.00 -19.17 -6.05
CA VAL A 42 -21.05 -18.61 -5.17
C VAL A 42 -20.57 -18.46 -3.73
N ALA A 43 -19.80 -19.42 -3.20
CA ALA A 43 -19.26 -19.34 -1.85
C ALA A 43 -18.33 -18.13 -1.67
N VAL A 44 -17.43 -17.88 -2.62
CA VAL A 44 -16.50 -16.74 -2.56
C VAL A 44 -17.27 -15.41 -2.69
N ILE A 45 -18.26 -15.33 -3.58
CA ILE A 45 -19.12 -14.14 -3.73
C ILE A 45 -19.86 -13.85 -2.41
N ALA A 46 -20.41 -14.89 -1.76
CA ALA A 46 -21.09 -14.74 -0.48
C ALA A 46 -20.13 -14.24 0.62
N VAL A 47 -18.91 -14.75 0.69
CA VAL A 47 -17.88 -14.28 1.62
C VAL A 47 -17.55 -12.81 1.39
N VAL A 48 -17.39 -12.37 0.14
CA VAL A 48 -17.18 -10.96 -0.21
C VAL A 48 -18.37 -10.11 0.23
N ALA A 49 -19.59 -10.52 -0.11
CA ALA A 49 -20.81 -9.78 0.21
C ALA A 49 -21.02 -9.63 1.73
N VAL A 50 -20.74 -10.69 2.51
CA VAL A 50 -20.83 -10.67 3.96
C VAL A 50 -19.75 -9.76 4.55
N ALA A 51 -18.49 -9.89 4.13
CA ALA A 51 -17.41 -9.03 4.60
C ALA A 51 -17.68 -7.55 4.31
N ALA A 52 -18.15 -7.23 3.10
CA ALA A 52 -18.56 -5.88 2.73
C ALA A 52 -19.74 -5.41 3.61
N GLY A 53 -20.74 -6.25 3.84
CA GLY A 53 -21.88 -5.92 4.71
C GLY A 53 -21.44 -5.63 6.15
N VAL A 54 -20.54 -6.44 6.69
CA VAL A 54 -19.96 -6.22 8.03
C VAL A 54 -19.18 -4.90 8.07
N LEU A 55 -18.37 -4.58 7.06
CA LEU A 55 -17.67 -3.28 7.02
C LEU A 55 -18.64 -2.10 6.99
N VAL A 56 -19.73 -2.18 6.21
CA VAL A 56 -20.79 -1.17 6.18
C VAL A 56 -21.40 -0.98 7.57
N VAL A 57 -21.70 -2.08 8.28
CA VAL A 57 -22.22 -2.04 9.65
C VAL A 57 -21.21 -1.39 10.60
N LEU A 58 -19.93 -1.77 10.52
CA LEU A 58 -18.86 -1.18 11.33
C LEU A 58 -18.77 0.34 11.13
N VAL A 59 -18.72 0.79 9.87
CA VAL A 59 -18.63 2.21 9.51
C VAL A 59 -19.84 3.01 9.99
N ARG A 60 -21.05 2.44 9.92
CA ARG A 60 -22.30 3.13 10.25
C ARG A 60 -22.62 3.16 11.73
N ARG A 61 -22.30 2.09 12.44
CA ARG A 61 -22.84 1.83 13.79
C ARG A 61 -21.80 1.95 14.88
N TYR A 62 -20.52 1.82 14.56
CA TYR A 62 -19.47 1.75 15.58
C TYR A 62 -18.46 2.89 15.43
N PRO A 63 -18.12 3.59 16.52
CA PRO A 63 -16.94 4.43 16.52
C PRO A 63 -15.69 3.55 16.38
N LEU A 64 -14.62 4.10 15.79
CA LEU A 64 -13.35 3.38 15.67
C LEU A 64 -12.61 3.27 17.01
N SER A 65 -13.10 2.41 17.91
CA SER A 65 -12.57 2.16 19.26
C SER A 65 -12.08 0.72 19.43
N GLY A 66 -10.96 0.53 20.11
CA GLY A 66 -10.40 -0.80 20.38
C GLY A 66 -9.70 -1.46 19.21
N ASN A 67 -8.92 -2.52 19.49
CA ASN A 67 -8.18 -3.27 18.47
C ASN A 67 -9.08 -4.25 17.70
N GLN A 68 -10.10 -4.83 18.34
CA GLN A 68 -11.01 -5.78 17.70
C GLN A 68 -11.74 -5.16 16.51
N ILE A 69 -12.30 -3.95 16.66
CA ILE A 69 -12.97 -3.23 15.56
C ILE A 69 -11.98 -2.91 14.43
N ARG A 70 -10.73 -2.56 14.76
CA ARG A 70 -9.70 -2.29 13.75
C ARG A 70 -9.34 -3.55 12.97
N VAL A 71 -9.12 -4.68 13.67
CA VAL A 71 -8.83 -5.96 13.01
C VAL A 71 -10.01 -6.39 12.15
N ALA A 72 -11.23 -6.34 12.67
CA ALA A 72 -12.44 -6.67 11.92
C ALA A 72 -12.59 -5.80 10.67
N ALA A 73 -12.38 -4.48 10.79
CA ALA A 73 -12.41 -3.56 9.65
C ALA A 73 -11.33 -3.86 8.62
N TYR A 74 -10.10 -4.15 9.06
CA TYR A 74 -9.00 -4.51 8.16
C TYR A 74 -9.32 -5.80 7.40
N VAL A 75 -9.72 -6.86 8.11
CA VAL A 75 -10.06 -8.16 7.52
C VAL A 75 -11.25 -8.02 6.56
N CYS A 76 -12.31 -7.31 6.95
CA CYS A 76 -13.46 -7.10 6.07
C CYS A 76 -13.09 -6.31 4.81
N ALA A 77 -12.26 -5.27 4.92
CA ALA A 77 -11.79 -4.50 3.79
C ALA A 77 -10.87 -5.32 2.86
N PHE A 78 -10.02 -6.17 3.44
CA PHE A 78 -9.19 -7.10 2.69
C PHE A 78 -10.06 -8.12 1.95
N VAL A 79 -10.95 -8.81 2.65
CA VAL A 79 -11.81 -9.85 2.06
C VAL A 79 -12.71 -9.26 0.98
N ALA A 80 -13.32 -8.09 1.22
CA ALA A 80 -14.20 -7.44 0.26
C ALA A 80 -13.50 -7.03 -1.05
N THR A 81 -12.17 -6.89 -1.05
CA THR A 81 -11.41 -6.41 -2.22
C THR A 81 -10.48 -7.46 -2.82
N GLN A 82 -9.97 -8.41 -2.03
CA GLN A 82 -8.89 -9.32 -2.42
C GLN A 82 -9.26 -10.80 -2.37
N ALA A 83 -10.43 -11.18 -1.82
CA ALA A 83 -10.77 -12.61 -1.64
C ALA A 83 -10.78 -13.42 -2.95
N VAL A 84 -11.20 -12.79 -4.06
CA VAL A 84 -11.12 -13.43 -5.38
C VAL A 84 -9.68 -13.73 -5.78
N GLY A 85 -8.75 -12.79 -5.54
CA GLY A 85 -7.32 -13.00 -5.79
C GLY A 85 -6.74 -14.12 -4.94
N VAL A 86 -7.09 -14.19 -3.65
CA VAL A 86 -6.68 -15.28 -2.76
C VAL A 86 -7.22 -16.63 -3.25
N PHE A 87 -8.50 -16.66 -3.62
CA PHE A 87 -9.12 -17.86 -4.14
C PHE A 87 -8.45 -18.33 -5.43
N ASN A 88 -8.19 -17.43 -6.38
CA ASN A 88 -7.48 -17.74 -7.60
C ASN A 88 -6.07 -18.28 -7.31
N ALA A 89 -5.35 -17.68 -6.37
CA ALA A 89 -4.02 -18.13 -5.97
C ALA A 89 -4.03 -19.56 -5.41
N ILE A 90 -4.99 -19.87 -4.54
CA ILE A 90 -5.19 -21.22 -3.98
C ILE A 90 -5.63 -22.21 -5.06
N ALA A 91 -6.52 -21.78 -5.97
CA ALA A 91 -7.01 -22.64 -7.04
C ALA A 91 -5.87 -23.10 -7.97
N VAL A 92 -4.94 -22.19 -8.31
CA VAL A 92 -3.74 -22.50 -9.10
C VAL A 92 -2.83 -23.52 -8.40
N MET A 93 -2.78 -23.51 -7.06
CA MET A 93 -2.01 -24.51 -6.30
C MET A 93 -2.71 -25.87 -6.15
N THR A 94 -4.03 -25.95 -6.41
CA THR A 94 -4.83 -27.12 -6.07
C THR A 94 -5.10 -28.00 -7.30
N PRO A 95 -4.63 -29.26 -7.34
CA PRO A 95 -4.92 -30.17 -8.44
C PRO A 95 -6.43 -30.41 -8.61
N GLY A 96 -6.91 -30.43 -9.86
CA GLY A 96 -8.30 -30.78 -10.19
C GLY A 96 -9.30 -29.61 -10.25
N ILE A 97 -8.89 -28.37 -9.98
CA ILE A 97 -9.73 -27.19 -10.24
C ILE A 97 -9.50 -26.75 -11.69
N SER A 98 -10.38 -27.18 -12.59
CA SER A 98 -10.37 -26.72 -13.99
C SER A 98 -10.90 -25.29 -14.06
N TYR A 99 -10.01 -24.32 -14.22
CA TYR A 99 -10.36 -22.94 -14.60
C TYR A 99 -10.31 -22.80 -16.12
N THR A 100 -11.36 -22.27 -16.72
CA THR A 100 -11.31 -21.80 -18.10
C THR A 100 -11.11 -20.29 -18.08
N PRO A 101 -9.91 -19.80 -18.43
CA PRO A 101 -9.65 -18.36 -18.49
C PRO A 101 -10.66 -17.67 -19.38
N GLN A 102 -11.17 -16.52 -18.96
CA GLN A 102 -11.94 -15.69 -19.86
C GLN A 102 -11.05 -15.27 -21.03
N GLY A 103 -11.58 -15.38 -22.25
CA GLY A 103 -10.89 -14.87 -23.43
C GLY A 103 -10.63 -13.36 -23.30
N PHE A 104 -9.55 -12.90 -23.94
CA PHE A 104 -9.21 -11.48 -23.98
C PHE A 104 -10.23 -10.71 -24.85
N GLY A 105 -11.27 -10.17 -24.21
CA GLY A 105 -12.26 -9.26 -24.82
C GLY A 105 -12.27 -7.89 -24.14
N PRO A 106 -12.98 -6.88 -24.68
CA PRO A 106 -13.07 -5.53 -24.10
C PRO A 106 -13.49 -5.51 -22.63
N GLN A 107 -14.19 -6.54 -22.19
CA GLN A 107 -14.70 -6.66 -20.83
C GLN A 107 -13.61 -6.97 -19.79
N ILE A 108 -12.40 -7.37 -20.21
CA ILE A 108 -11.22 -7.53 -19.33
C ILE A 108 -10.85 -6.20 -18.65
N LEU A 109 -11.18 -5.07 -19.27
CA LEU A 109 -10.93 -3.74 -18.69
C LEU A 109 -11.72 -3.52 -17.39
N ILE A 110 -12.86 -4.20 -17.20
CA ILE A 110 -13.60 -4.15 -15.94
C ILE A 110 -12.77 -4.74 -14.80
N GLU A 111 -12.02 -5.80 -15.05
CA GLU A 111 -11.15 -6.42 -14.04
C GLU A 111 -9.90 -5.58 -13.80
N VAL A 112 -9.27 -5.09 -14.89
CA VAL A 112 -8.07 -4.25 -14.85
C VAL A 112 -8.30 -2.95 -14.06
N PHE A 113 -9.45 -2.31 -14.20
CA PHE A 113 -9.74 -1.05 -13.50
C PHE A 113 -10.62 -1.20 -12.26
N GLY A 114 -11.52 -2.20 -12.24
CA GLY A 114 -12.50 -2.39 -11.16
C GLY A 114 -11.84 -2.72 -9.83
N GLY A 115 -10.87 -3.64 -9.80
CA GLY A 115 -10.12 -3.97 -8.59
C GLY A 115 -9.37 -2.78 -7.99
N PRO A 116 -8.55 -2.05 -8.76
CA PRO A 116 -7.91 -0.81 -8.33
C PRO A 116 -8.90 0.26 -7.83
N ALA A 117 -9.98 0.50 -8.57
CA ALA A 117 -11.00 1.48 -8.19
C ALA A 117 -11.68 1.11 -6.86
N LEU A 118 -12.05 -0.16 -6.70
CA LEU A 118 -12.66 -0.66 -5.46
C LEU A 118 -11.70 -0.53 -4.27
N SER A 119 -10.42 -0.81 -4.46
CA SER A 119 -9.39 -0.71 -3.41
C SER A 119 -9.16 0.74 -2.97
N VAL A 120 -9.11 1.68 -3.91
CA VAL A 120 -9.07 3.12 -3.61
C VAL A 120 -10.34 3.59 -2.92
N TRP A 121 -11.52 3.17 -3.40
CA TRP A 121 -12.80 3.53 -2.77
C TRP A 121 -12.85 3.01 -1.33
N THR A 122 -12.47 1.75 -1.09
CA THR A 122 -12.41 1.15 0.25
C THR A 122 -11.46 1.92 1.17
N PHE A 123 -10.28 2.31 0.69
CA PHE A 123 -9.35 3.14 1.46
C PHE A 123 -9.94 4.51 1.81
N VAL A 124 -10.58 5.19 0.86
CA VAL A 124 -11.18 6.51 1.06
C VAL A 124 -12.38 6.44 2.02
N LEU A 125 -13.17 5.37 1.95
CA LEU A 125 -14.29 5.07 2.83
C LEU A 125 -13.81 4.86 4.28
N VAL A 126 -12.79 4.00 4.49
CA VAL A 126 -12.19 3.80 5.82
C VAL A 126 -11.56 5.09 6.33
N ARG A 127 -10.91 5.87 5.46
CA ARG A 127 -10.33 7.16 5.82
C ARG A 127 -11.40 8.15 6.30
N ALA A 128 -12.53 8.24 5.60
CA ALA A 128 -13.66 9.08 6.01
C ALA A 128 -14.17 8.67 7.39
N TRP A 129 -14.38 7.38 7.61
CA TRP A 129 -14.81 6.85 8.91
C TRP A 129 -13.81 7.13 10.05
N VAL A 130 -12.50 7.01 9.79
CA VAL A 130 -11.45 7.34 10.77
C VAL A 130 -11.46 8.83 11.11
N ILE A 131 -11.63 9.70 10.11
CA ILE A 131 -11.71 11.15 10.29
C ILE A 131 -12.92 11.51 11.15
N ASP A 132 -14.09 10.95 10.82
CA ASP A 132 -15.34 11.18 11.56
C ASP A 132 -15.26 10.67 12.99
N SER A 133 -14.68 9.48 13.20
CA SER A 133 -14.57 8.85 14.53
C SER A 133 -13.58 9.55 15.46
N ARG A 134 -12.49 10.13 14.92
CA ARG A 134 -11.38 10.66 15.74
C ARG A 134 -11.21 12.17 15.66
N GLY A 135 -12.01 12.87 14.86
CA GLY A 135 -11.89 14.32 14.64
C GLY A 135 -10.52 14.76 14.11
N LEU A 136 -9.78 13.85 13.45
CA LEU A 136 -8.39 14.07 13.05
C LEU A 136 -8.31 14.99 11.82
N PHE A 137 -8.48 16.28 12.02
CA PHE A 137 -8.13 17.33 11.06
C PHE A 137 -6.81 18.01 11.45
N ALA A 138 -5.70 17.28 11.35
CA ALA A 138 -4.39 17.93 11.30
C ALA A 138 -3.91 17.97 9.85
N ARG A 139 -4.27 19.03 9.11
CA ARG A 139 -3.56 19.35 7.86
C ARG A 139 -2.07 19.54 8.22
N PRO A 140 -1.13 18.86 7.55
CA PRO A 140 0.28 19.08 7.83
C PRO A 140 0.61 20.54 7.56
N ALA A 141 1.15 21.23 8.58
CA ALA A 141 1.54 22.62 8.50
C ALA A 141 2.47 22.87 7.30
N GLY A 142 2.08 23.80 6.43
CA GLY A 142 2.92 24.69 5.62
C GLY A 142 4.12 24.15 4.82
N ARG A 143 4.30 22.84 4.57
CA ARG A 143 5.43 22.39 3.71
C ARG A 143 5.15 22.71 2.24
N SER A 144 6.14 23.30 1.56
CA SER A 144 6.03 23.62 0.12
C SER A 144 5.75 22.36 -0.71
N ARG A 145 5.04 22.52 -1.84
CA ARG A 145 4.71 21.41 -2.75
C ARG A 145 5.97 20.65 -3.18
N PHE A 146 7.05 21.37 -3.43
CA PHE A 146 8.35 20.81 -3.82
C PHE A 146 8.92 19.87 -2.75
N VAL A 147 9.01 20.30 -1.48
CA VAL A 147 9.46 19.42 -0.38
C VAL A 147 8.58 18.18 -0.26
N ARG A 148 7.28 18.31 -0.54
CA ARG A 148 6.39 17.16 -0.56
C ARG A 148 6.70 16.22 -1.70
N LEU A 149 6.93 16.70 -2.90
CA LEU A 149 7.30 15.84 -4.03
C LEU A 149 8.66 15.16 -3.79
N SER A 150 9.69 15.89 -3.34
CA SER A 150 11.02 15.32 -3.11
C SER A 150 11.03 14.20 -2.06
N VAL A 151 10.38 14.41 -0.91
CA VAL A 151 10.30 13.37 0.13
C VAL A 151 9.49 12.16 -0.35
N GLY A 152 8.48 12.38 -1.19
CA GLY A 152 7.70 11.29 -1.75
C GLY A 152 8.47 10.51 -2.83
N GLY A 153 9.19 11.20 -3.71
CA GLY A 153 10.08 10.57 -4.68
C GLY A 153 11.17 9.74 -4.01
N ALA A 154 11.82 10.27 -2.97
CA ALA A 154 12.81 9.52 -2.20
C ALA A 154 12.23 8.25 -1.56
N ALA A 155 11.01 8.33 -1.02
CA ALA A 155 10.32 7.18 -0.45
C ALA A 155 9.92 6.16 -1.52
N ALA A 156 9.52 6.61 -2.71
CA ALA A 156 9.22 5.73 -3.84
C ALA A 156 10.48 5.01 -4.33
N ALA A 157 11.60 5.72 -4.46
CA ALA A 157 12.88 5.12 -4.82
C ALA A 157 13.37 4.09 -3.78
N ALA A 158 13.25 4.42 -2.49
CA ALA A 158 13.60 3.48 -1.42
C ALA A 158 12.70 2.23 -1.44
N SER A 159 11.39 2.41 -1.62
CA SER A 159 10.42 1.31 -1.75
C SER A 159 10.77 0.43 -2.96
N LEU A 160 11.06 1.05 -4.11
CA LEU A 160 11.45 0.36 -5.34
C LEU A 160 12.71 -0.49 -5.15
N LEU A 161 13.75 0.04 -4.51
CA LEU A 161 14.97 -0.71 -4.21
C LEU A 161 14.71 -1.93 -3.33
N VAL A 162 13.87 -1.79 -2.30
CA VAL A 162 13.51 -2.92 -1.43
C VAL A 162 12.65 -3.95 -2.16
N LEU A 163 11.74 -3.52 -3.05
CA LEU A 163 10.98 -4.43 -3.90
C LEU A 163 11.91 -5.27 -4.78
N PHE A 164 12.88 -4.65 -5.46
CA PHE A 164 13.88 -5.38 -6.25
C PHE A 164 14.73 -6.33 -5.39
N ALA A 165 15.24 -5.86 -4.26
CA ALA A 165 16.05 -6.70 -3.37
C ALA A 165 15.26 -7.89 -2.81
N ALA A 166 13.99 -7.67 -2.44
CA ALA A 166 13.11 -8.73 -1.97
C ALA A 166 12.82 -9.75 -3.07
N ASN A 167 12.60 -9.30 -4.32
CA ASN A 167 12.39 -10.20 -5.47
C ASN A 167 13.64 -11.03 -5.77
N ILE A 168 14.81 -10.41 -5.85
CA ILE A 168 16.09 -11.12 -6.05
C ILE A 168 16.33 -12.12 -4.92
N GLY A 169 16.10 -11.72 -3.68
CA GLY A 169 16.23 -12.59 -2.51
C GLY A 169 15.29 -13.80 -2.58
N TYR A 170 14.04 -13.61 -3.00
CA TYR A 170 13.07 -14.68 -3.19
C TYR A 170 13.56 -15.74 -4.19
N HIS A 171 13.89 -15.34 -5.42
CA HIS A 171 14.36 -16.27 -6.45
C HIS A 171 15.67 -16.95 -6.06
N THR A 172 16.57 -16.24 -5.36
CA THR A 172 17.81 -16.83 -4.83
C THR A 172 17.50 -17.93 -3.81
N LEU A 173 16.59 -17.68 -2.87
CA LEU A 173 16.23 -18.67 -1.84
C LEU A 173 15.46 -19.86 -2.41
N ILE A 174 14.59 -19.63 -3.40
CA ILE A 174 13.90 -20.70 -4.14
C ILE A 174 14.90 -21.62 -4.83
N GLY A 175 15.88 -21.03 -5.55
CA GLY A 175 16.95 -21.80 -6.20
C GLY A 175 17.82 -22.57 -5.21
N LEU A 176 18.20 -21.96 -4.09
CA LEU A 176 18.98 -22.62 -3.03
C LEU A 176 18.20 -23.76 -2.35
N ALA A 177 16.88 -23.62 -2.24
CA ALA A 177 16.01 -24.65 -1.69
C ALA A 177 15.60 -25.73 -2.70
N ALA A 178 16.08 -25.65 -3.95
CA ALA A 178 15.74 -26.53 -5.06
C ALA A 178 14.21 -26.66 -5.29
N VAL A 179 13.48 -25.57 -5.04
CA VAL A 179 12.04 -25.47 -5.32
C VAL A 179 11.86 -25.02 -6.77
N PRO A 180 10.89 -25.58 -7.53
CA PRO A 180 10.56 -25.07 -8.85
C PRO A 180 10.23 -23.57 -8.80
N ASP A 181 10.93 -22.79 -9.61
CA ASP A 181 10.68 -21.36 -9.74
C ASP A 181 9.63 -21.15 -10.84
N ILE A 182 8.57 -20.40 -10.53
CA ILE A 182 7.50 -20.09 -11.47
C ILE A 182 7.36 -18.58 -11.57
N ASP A 183 7.62 -18.04 -12.75
CA ASP A 183 7.36 -16.64 -13.05
C ASP A 183 5.93 -16.43 -13.54
N TYR A 184 5.21 -15.53 -12.86
CA TYR A 184 3.91 -15.02 -13.29
C TYR A 184 4.01 -13.51 -13.60
N PRO A 185 3.25 -13.00 -14.60
CA PRO A 185 2.29 -13.71 -15.43
C PRO A 185 2.93 -14.55 -16.56
N MET A 186 2.31 -15.68 -16.89
CA MET A 186 2.68 -16.50 -18.05
C MET A 186 2.55 -15.70 -19.36
N HIS A 187 3.43 -15.99 -20.32
CA HIS A 187 3.69 -15.19 -21.52
C HIS A 187 2.44 -14.65 -22.24
N ALA A 188 2.47 -13.37 -22.61
CA ALA A 188 1.48 -12.80 -23.52
C ALA A 188 1.64 -13.41 -24.92
N HIS A 189 0.56 -13.89 -25.53
CA HIS A 189 0.59 -14.50 -26.86
C HIS A 189 0.29 -13.49 -27.99
N SER A 190 -0.02 -12.24 -27.66
CA SER A 190 -0.19 -11.14 -28.62
C SER A 190 0.10 -9.78 -27.99
N THR A 191 0.35 -8.77 -28.83
CA THR A 191 0.60 -7.37 -28.41
C THR A 191 -0.57 -6.78 -27.63
N GLY A 192 -1.81 -7.14 -27.97
CA GLY A 192 -3.01 -6.71 -27.22
C GLY A 192 -3.07 -7.31 -25.82
N GLN A 193 -2.74 -8.60 -25.67
CA GLN A 193 -2.65 -9.26 -24.36
C GLN A 193 -1.52 -8.65 -23.52
N TRP A 194 -0.40 -8.32 -24.16
CA TRP A 194 0.72 -7.66 -23.52
C TRP A 194 0.32 -6.32 -22.92
N LEU A 195 -0.34 -5.46 -23.69
CA LEU A 195 -0.77 -4.13 -23.22
C LEU A 195 -1.70 -4.22 -22.02
N VAL A 196 -2.65 -5.18 -22.05
CA VAL A 196 -3.58 -5.41 -20.94
C VAL A 196 -2.85 -5.91 -19.69
N LEU A 197 -1.91 -6.85 -19.84
CA LEU A 197 -1.10 -7.36 -18.74
C LEU A 197 -0.21 -6.26 -18.15
N ALA A 198 0.50 -5.50 -18.99
CA ALA A 198 1.34 -4.39 -18.55
C ALA A 198 0.53 -3.34 -17.79
N LEU A 199 -0.67 -3.01 -18.28
CA LEU A 199 -1.58 -2.08 -17.60
C LEU A 199 -2.07 -2.63 -16.25
N SER A 200 -2.45 -3.90 -16.20
CA SER A 200 -2.85 -4.57 -14.96
C SER A 200 -1.72 -4.55 -13.93
N LEU A 201 -0.49 -4.84 -14.35
CA LEU A 201 0.70 -4.82 -13.49
C LEU A 201 1.05 -3.41 -13.01
N ALA A 202 0.93 -2.41 -13.88
CA ALA A 202 1.11 -1.01 -13.51
C ALA A 202 0.09 -0.56 -12.45
N LEU A 203 -1.13 -1.10 -12.51
CA LEU A 203 -2.20 -0.83 -11.56
C LEU A 203 -2.18 -1.72 -10.32
N ALA A 204 -1.31 -2.74 -10.24
CA ALA A 204 -1.20 -3.62 -9.08
C ALA A 204 -0.93 -2.84 -7.79
N GLY A 205 -0.03 -1.85 -7.85
CA GLY A 205 0.21 -0.96 -6.70
C GLY A 205 -1.05 -0.21 -6.22
N VAL A 206 -1.97 0.12 -7.13
CA VAL A 206 -3.25 0.79 -6.82
C VAL A 206 -4.28 -0.21 -6.27
N ALA A 207 -4.30 -1.45 -6.79
CA ALA A 207 -5.14 -2.52 -6.26
C ALA A 207 -4.73 -2.95 -4.85
N GLU A 208 -3.43 -2.94 -4.56
CA GLU A 208 -2.92 -3.61 -3.37
C GLU A 208 -2.61 -2.65 -2.21
N GLU A 209 -1.78 -1.62 -2.45
CA GLU A 209 -1.23 -0.80 -1.36
C GLU A 209 -2.29 -0.03 -0.57
N PRO A 210 -3.40 0.48 -1.16
CA PRO A 210 -4.48 1.08 -0.38
C PRO A 210 -5.07 0.15 0.67
N VAL A 211 -5.17 -1.14 0.36
CA VAL A 211 -5.76 -2.15 1.25
C VAL A 211 -4.73 -2.65 2.23
N PHE A 212 -3.58 -3.15 1.75
CA PHE A 212 -2.60 -3.78 2.62
C PHE A 212 -1.93 -2.78 3.57
N VAL A 213 -1.44 -1.66 3.03
CA VAL A 213 -0.66 -0.67 3.81
C VAL A 213 -1.53 0.51 4.23
N GLY A 214 -2.35 1.03 3.32
CA GLY A 214 -3.16 2.22 3.53
C GLY A 214 -4.14 2.08 4.69
N ILE A 215 -5.02 1.07 4.62
CA ILE A 215 -6.02 0.81 5.66
C ILE A 215 -5.33 0.48 7.00
N ALA A 216 -4.25 -0.31 6.99
CA ALA A 216 -3.48 -0.60 8.20
C ALA A 216 -2.98 0.68 8.89
N VAL A 217 -2.35 1.60 8.16
CA VAL A 217 -1.84 2.86 8.73
C VAL A 217 -2.98 3.77 9.23
N LEU A 218 -4.15 3.75 8.59
CA LEU A 218 -5.31 4.51 9.05
C LEU A 218 -5.87 3.98 10.38
N LEU A 219 -5.97 2.66 10.51
CA LEU A 219 -6.53 2.01 11.68
C LEU A 219 -5.58 2.09 12.89
N TRP A 220 -4.26 1.99 12.66
CA TRP A 220 -3.21 2.05 13.68
C TRP A 220 -2.19 3.20 13.45
N PRO A 221 -2.57 4.48 13.54
CA PRO A 221 -1.74 5.62 13.09
C PRO A 221 -0.48 5.91 13.92
N ARG A 222 -0.35 5.27 15.09
CA ARG A 222 0.76 5.42 16.05
C ARG A 222 0.99 4.06 16.75
N PRO A 223 1.49 3.05 16.04
CA PRO A 223 1.69 1.75 16.64
C PRO A 223 2.87 1.80 17.64
N THR A 224 2.75 1.07 18.74
CA THR A 224 3.93 0.69 19.56
C THR A 224 4.78 -0.32 18.78
N GLY A 225 6.00 -0.63 19.23
CA GLY A 225 6.82 -1.67 18.58
C GLY A 225 6.09 -3.01 18.43
N ARG A 226 5.42 -3.49 19.49
CA ARG A 226 4.62 -4.73 19.45
C ARG A 226 3.44 -4.62 18.49
N THR A 227 2.71 -3.50 18.52
CA THR A 227 1.59 -3.27 17.59
C THR A 227 2.06 -3.17 16.15
N PHE A 228 3.24 -2.60 15.89
CA PHE A 228 3.82 -2.51 14.56
C PHE A 228 4.12 -3.91 14.02
N VAL A 229 4.74 -4.78 14.81
CA VAL A 229 5.00 -6.18 14.43
C VAL A 229 3.70 -6.92 14.15
N ALA A 230 2.68 -6.78 15.00
CA ALA A 230 1.38 -7.42 14.76
C ALA A 230 0.71 -6.94 13.46
N VAL A 231 0.75 -5.63 13.19
CA VAL A 231 0.23 -5.06 11.94
C VAL A 231 1.06 -5.54 10.75
N TRP A 232 2.39 -5.60 10.87
CA TRP A 232 3.26 -6.10 9.83
C TRP A 232 2.96 -7.57 9.48
N VAL A 233 2.82 -8.44 10.48
CA VAL A 233 2.43 -9.85 10.25
C VAL A 233 1.07 -9.92 9.57
N LEU A 234 0.10 -9.13 10.02
CA LEU A 234 -1.25 -9.09 9.42
C LEU A 234 -1.20 -8.67 7.94
N THR A 235 -0.45 -7.63 7.59
CA THR A 235 -0.34 -7.17 6.19
C THR A 235 0.47 -8.13 5.33
N ALA A 236 1.51 -8.76 5.90
CA ALA A 236 2.31 -9.76 5.22
C ALA A 236 1.48 -11.00 4.86
N LEU A 237 0.70 -11.54 5.81
CA LEU A 237 -0.15 -12.70 5.59
C LEU A 237 -1.29 -12.39 4.61
N ALA A 238 -1.95 -11.24 4.77
CA ALA A 238 -3.01 -10.82 3.85
C ALA A 238 -2.50 -10.75 2.41
N ARG A 239 -1.29 -10.21 2.21
CA ARG A 239 -0.71 -10.11 0.90
C ARG A 239 -0.16 -11.43 0.37
N ALA A 240 0.45 -12.24 1.22
CA ALA A 240 0.90 -13.58 0.85
C ALA A 240 -0.26 -14.39 0.27
N GLY A 241 -1.47 -14.26 0.84
CA GLY A 241 -2.67 -14.93 0.37
C GLY A 241 -2.95 -14.75 -1.13
N ILE A 242 -2.76 -13.54 -1.68
CA ILE A 242 -2.97 -13.31 -3.12
C ILE A 242 -1.77 -13.72 -3.98
N HIS A 243 -0.60 -13.97 -3.39
CA HIS A 243 0.65 -14.36 -4.08
C HIS A 243 0.97 -15.85 -3.93
N LEU A 244 0.12 -16.64 -3.25
CA LEU A 244 0.36 -18.06 -3.02
C LEU A 244 0.55 -18.87 -4.32
N TYR A 245 0.06 -18.37 -5.46
CA TYR A 245 0.27 -19.01 -6.76
C TYR A 245 1.75 -19.20 -7.13
N TYR A 246 2.67 -18.43 -6.54
CA TYR A 246 4.12 -18.63 -6.71
C TYR A 246 4.63 -19.95 -6.09
N ALA A 247 3.84 -20.59 -5.22
CA ALA A 247 4.13 -21.91 -4.66
C ALA A 247 3.48 -23.06 -5.45
N ALA A 248 2.87 -22.79 -6.60
CA ALA A 248 2.31 -23.83 -7.47
C ALA A 248 3.42 -24.75 -8.01
N GLY A 249 3.10 -26.02 -8.27
CA GLY A 249 4.05 -26.99 -8.81
C GLY A 249 5.20 -27.39 -7.88
N ALA A 250 5.24 -26.88 -6.64
CA ALA A 250 6.29 -27.20 -5.67
C ALA A 250 6.15 -28.59 -5.02
N ASP A 251 5.02 -29.29 -5.24
CA ASP A 251 4.74 -30.66 -4.76
C ASP A 251 5.21 -30.93 -3.33
N ALA A 252 6.20 -31.81 -3.13
CA ALA A 252 6.74 -32.17 -1.82
C ALA A 252 7.35 -30.97 -1.05
N ALA A 253 7.70 -29.89 -1.76
CA ALA A 253 8.29 -28.67 -1.20
C ALA A 253 7.28 -27.51 -1.03
N THR A 254 5.98 -27.73 -1.20
CA THR A 254 4.96 -26.66 -1.07
C THR A 254 5.06 -25.88 0.24
N ALA A 255 5.33 -26.54 1.37
CA ALA A 255 5.46 -25.85 2.65
C ALA A 255 6.62 -24.83 2.66
N ILE A 256 7.75 -25.18 2.03
CA ILE A 256 8.92 -24.29 1.91
C ILE A 256 8.60 -23.14 0.95
N ALA A 257 7.97 -23.44 -0.19
CA ALA A 257 7.57 -22.43 -1.17
C ALA A 257 6.61 -21.40 -0.55
N VAL A 258 5.59 -21.84 0.18
CA VAL A 258 4.65 -20.96 0.90
C VAL A 258 5.38 -20.10 1.94
N LEU A 259 6.32 -20.68 2.69
CA LEU A 259 7.12 -19.92 3.65
C LEU A 259 7.94 -18.82 2.95
N LEU A 260 8.58 -19.13 1.82
CA LEU A 260 9.36 -18.17 1.05
C LEU A 260 8.48 -17.04 0.49
N VAL A 261 7.27 -17.35 0.00
CA VAL A 261 6.29 -16.34 -0.42
C VAL A 261 5.89 -15.43 0.74
N VAL A 262 5.63 -16.00 1.93
CA VAL A 262 5.29 -15.23 3.13
C VAL A 262 6.45 -14.33 3.55
N LEU A 263 7.69 -14.82 3.52
CA LEU A 263 8.88 -14.03 3.85
C LEU A 263 9.09 -12.88 2.86
N TRP A 264 8.98 -13.17 1.55
CA TRP A 264 9.06 -12.17 0.50
C TRP A 264 8.02 -11.06 0.66
N CYS A 265 6.74 -11.43 0.82
CA CYS A 265 5.65 -10.51 1.11
C CYS A 265 5.88 -9.74 2.42
N GLY A 266 6.49 -10.38 3.41
CA GLY A 266 6.87 -9.80 4.69
C GLY A 266 7.86 -8.66 4.54
N VAL A 267 8.96 -8.86 3.81
CA VAL A 267 10.03 -7.87 3.64
C VAL A 267 9.48 -6.57 3.05
N TRP A 268 8.79 -6.62 1.91
CA TRP A 268 8.28 -5.38 1.31
C TRP A 268 7.13 -4.78 2.14
N SER A 269 6.32 -5.60 2.84
CA SER A 269 5.12 -5.07 3.52
C SER A 269 5.52 -4.32 4.79
N GLY A 270 6.51 -4.85 5.51
CA GLY A 270 7.10 -4.19 6.66
C GLY A 270 7.78 -2.88 6.27
N PHE A 271 8.53 -2.88 5.16
CA PHE A 271 9.22 -1.68 4.70
C PHE A 271 8.27 -0.60 4.18
N ASN A 272 7.27 -0.98 3.38
CA ASN A 272 6.23 -0.05 2.90
C ASN A 272 5.42 0.52 4.07
N LEU A 273 5.03 -0.31 5.05
CA LEU A 273 4.41 0.17 6.30
C LEU A 273 5.28 1.21 7.01
N PHE A 274 6.56 0.90 7.22
CA PHE A 274 7.51 1.82 7.83
C PHE A 274 7.58 3.15 7.06
N LEU A 275 7.77 3.11 5.74
CA LEU A 275 7.82 4.30 4.90
C LEU A 275 6.55 5.13 5.00
N VAL A 276 5.36 4.51 4.97
CA VAL A 276 4.09 5.24 5.05
C VAL A 276 3.89 5.83 6.45
N TYR A 277 4.26 5.15 7.53
CA TYR A 277 4.24 5.73 8.88
C TYR A 277 5.16 6.95 9.02
N ARG A 278 6.34 6.90 8.40
CA ARG A 278 7.34 7.96 8.44
C ARG A 278 6.99 9.16 7.57
N THR A 279 6.50 8.90 6.36
CA THR A 279 6.23 9.96 5.36
C THR A 279 4.80 10.48 5.40
N ARG A 280 3.88 9.69 5.97
CA ARG A 280 2.42 9.91 5.95
C ARG A 280 1.86 9.99 4.54
N ARG A 281 2.43 9.23 3.60
CA ARG A 281 2.03 9.21 2.19
C ARG A 281 2.00 7.80 1.65
N LEU A 282 0.88 7.44 1.05
CA LEU A 282 0.67 6.14 0.44
C LEU A 282 1.10 6.09 -1.03
N TRP A 283 0.95 7.20 -1.77
CA TRP A 283 1.28 7.23 -3.20
C TRP A 283 2.71 6.76 -3.55
N PRO A 284 3.76 6.99 -2.74
CA PRO A 284 5.10 6.53 -3.09
C PRO A 284 5.21 5.02 -3.22
N VAL A 285 4.56 4.27 -2.32
CA VAL A 285 4.58 2.80 -2.34
C VAL A 285 3.65 2.24 -3.43
N ILE A 286 2.53 2.91 -3.72
CA ILE A 286 1.66 2.61 -4.87
C ILE A 286 2.48 2.67 -6.17
N LEU A 287 3.19 3.80 -6.37
CA LEU A 287 3.96 4.03 -7.58
C LEU A 287 5.12 3.04 -7.71
N ALA A 288 5.88 2.84 -6.63
CA ALA A 288 7.02 1.93 -6.63
C ALA A 288 6.61 0.49 -6.95
N HIS A 289 5.50 0.02 -6.38
CA HIS A 289 4.97 -1.32 -6.65
C HIS A 289 4.57 -1.48 -8.11
N GLY A 290 3.70 -0.62 -8.64
CA GLY A 290 3.30 -0.71 -10.05
C GLY A 290 4.51 -0.65 -11.01
N LEU A 291 5.50 0.19 -10.67
CA LEU A 291 6.72 0.33 -11.47
C LEU A 291 7.59 -0.93 -11.45
N GLN A 292 7.76 -1.57 -10.29
CA GLN A 292 8.53 -2.80 -10.19
C GLN A 292 7.88 -3.94 -10.99
N ASN A 293 6.56 -4.12 -10.88
CA ASN A 293 5.85 -5.16 -11.63
C ASN A 293 5.96 -4.93 -13.14
N THR A 294 5.82 -3.67 -13.57
CA THR A 294 5.94 -3.32 -14.99
C THR A 294 7.35 -3.58 -15.52
N LEU A 295 8.39 -3.24 -14.73
CA LEU A 295 9.78 -3.48 -15.11
C LEU A 295 10.15 -4.96 -15.13
N GLY A 296 9.69 -5.73 -14.13
CA GLY A 296 9.89 -7.18 -14.09
C GLY A 296 9.30 -7.87 -15.31
N PHE A 297 8.08 -7.49 -15.69
CA PHE A 297 7.42 -8.00 -16.89
C PHE A 297 8.16 -7.62 -18.18
N ALA A 298 8.60 -6.38 -18.30
CA ALA A 298 9.36 -5.91 -19.46
C ALA A 298 10.73 -6.63 -19.60
N ALA A 299 11.38 -6.95 -18.49
CA ALA A 299 12.62 -7.72 -18.47
C ALA A 299 12.40 -9.17 -18.92
N ALA A 300 11.36 -9.84 -18.41
CA ALA A 300 11.01 -11.21 -18.79
C ALA A 300 10.76 -11.36 -20.30
N LEU A 301 10.13 -10.34 -20.92
CA LEU A 301 9.84 -10.36 -22.35
C LEU A 301 11.08 -10.17 -23.21
N SER A 302 11.98 -9.27 -22.79
CA SER A 302 13.23 -8.99 -23.50
C SER A 302 14.07 -10.27 -23.65
N ILE A 303 13.96 -11.20 -22.70
CA ILE A 303 14.60 -12.52 -22.74
C ILE A 303 13.86 -13.46 -23.71
N SER A 304 12.52 -13.47 -23.69
CA SER A 304 11.72 -14.38 -24.53
C SER A 304 11.66 -14.00 -26.01
N THR A 305 11.84 -12.72 -26.37
CA THR A 305 11.68 -12.22 -27.75
C THR A 305 12.99 -11.89 -28.46
N ALA A 306 14.14 -12.27 -27.89
CA ALA A 306 15.47 -11.93 -28.40
C ALA A 306 15.76 -12.40 -29.85
N GLY A 307 14.90 -13.23 -30.46
CA GLY A 307 14.99 -13.65 -31.87
C GLY A 307 13.94 -13.06 -32.83
N SER A 308 12.92 -12.32 -32.36
CA SER A 308 11.79 -11.90 -33.21
C SER A 308 10.96 -10.71 -32.68
N ALA A 309 11.52 -9.85 -31.83
CA ALA A 309 10.75 -8.81 -31.14
C ALA A 309 10.19 -7.74 -32.09
N ASP A 310 8.89 -7.45 -31.96
CA ASP A 310 8.24 -6.26 -32.51
C ASP A 310 8.97 -4.99 -32.02
N GLU A 311 9.39 -4.12 -32.95
CA GLU A 311 10.12 -2.87 -32.63
C GLU A 311 9.36 -1.98 -31.62
N LEU A 312 8.03 -2.00 -31.66
CA LEU A 312 7.17 -1.28 -30.72
C LEU A 312 7.36 -1.74 -29.27
N LEU A 313 7.53 -3.05 -29.05
CA LEU A 313 7.72 -3.64 -27.72
C LEU A 313 9.07 -3.24 -27.12
N LEU A 314 10.11 -3.19 -27.96
CA LEU A 314 11.45 -2.73 -27.58
C LEU A 314 11.45 -1.23 -27.20
N VAL A 315 10.79 -0.38 -28.00
CA VAL A 315 10.70 1.07 -27.71
C VAL A 315 9.97 1.34 -26.41
N VAL A 316 8.83 0.69 -26.16
CA VAL A 316 8.07 0.88 -24.92
C VAL A 316 8.86 0.38 -23.71
N THR A 317 9.53 -0.77 -23.82
CA THR A 317 10.37 -1.32 -22.74
C THR A 317 11.56 -0.41 -22.43
N ALA A 318 12.28 0.06 -23.45
CA ALA A 318 13.38 1.00 -23.29
C ALA A 318 12.90 2.32 -22.65
N GLY A 319 11.75 2.84 -23.08
CA GLY A 319 11.13 4.03 -22.50
C GLY A 319 10.78 3.86 -21.01
N LEU A 320 10.25 2.70 -20.62
CA LEU A 320 9.96 2.38 -19.21
C LEU A 320 11.22 2.32 -18.35
N ILE A 321 12.28 1.67 -18.84
CA ILE A 321 13.57 1.58 -18.15
C ILE A 321 14.18 2.98 -17.99
N LEU A 322 14.27 3.74 -19.09
CA LEU A 322 14.83 5.10 -19.08
C LEU A 322 14.02 6.06 -18.20
N GLY A 323 12.69 6.00 -18.28
CA GLY A 323 11.78 6.79 -17.45
C GLY A 323 11.94 6.47 -15.95
N THR A 324 12.14 5.19 -15.62
CA THR A 324 12.38 4.77 -14.22
C THR A 324 13.74 5.23 -13.72
N MET A 325 14.80 5.06 -14.52
CA MET A 325 16.14 5.55 -14.17
C MET A 325 16.13 7.06 -13.96
N LEU A 326 15.49 7.81 -14.86
CA LEU A 326 15.31 9.25 -14.72
C LEU A 326 14.53 9.60 -13.43
N PHE A 327 13.46 8.87 -13.13
CA PHE A 327 12.69 9.07 -11.90
C PHE A 327 13.55 8.84 -10.64
N ILE A 328 14.33 7.76 -10.59
CA ILE A 328 15.23 7.44 -9.47
C ILE A 328 16.28 8.55 -9.31
N VAL A 329 16.94 8.93 -10.41
CA VAL A 329 17.96 9.99 -10.39
C VAL A 329 17.36 11.31 -9.90
N VAL A 330 16.21 11.73 -10.45
CA VAL A 330 15.53 12.96 -10.02
C VAL A 330 15.11 12.88 -8.55
N ALA A 331 14.59 11.74 -8.09
CA ALA A 331 14.20 11.53 -6.70
C ALA A 331 15.40 11.61 -5.73
N VAL A 332 16.52 10.96 -6.07
CA VAL A 332 17.76 10.96 -5.29
C VAL A 332 18.40 12.35 -5.28
N VAL A 333 18.54 12.99 -6.44
CA VAL A 333 19.08 14.36 -6.55
C VAL A 333 18.23 15.35 -5.76
N CYS A 334 16.89 15.30 -5.90
CA CYS A 334 15.99 16.15 -5.13
C CYS A 334 16.12 15.92 -3.61
N PHE A 335 16.32 14.66 -3.19
CA PHE A 335 16.56 14.33 -1.78
C PHE A 335 17.90 14.87 -1.28
N LEU A 336 18.98 14.66 -2.03
CA LEU A 336 20.32 15.13 -1.69
C LEU A 336 20.37 16.66 -1.59
N VAL A 337 19.82 17.38 -2.59
CA VAL A 337 19.73 18.85 -2.58
C VAL A 337 18.97 19.35 -1.35
N MET A 338 17.89 18.67 -0.95
CA MET A 338 17.11 19.02 0.23
C MET A 338 17.84 18.73 1.54
N SER A 339 18.59 17.63 1.62
CA SER A 339 19.42 17.27 2.76
C SER A 339 20.59 18.23 2.94
N VAL A 340 21.28 18.58 1.85
CA VAL A 340 22.35 19.59 1.82
C VAL A 340 21.81 20.97 2.19
N ARG A 341 20.66 21.39 1.65
CA ARG A 341 20.01 22.67 2.06
C ARG A 341 19.66 22.69 3.53
N ARG A 342 19.17 21.58 4.11
CA ARG A 342 18.88 21.51 5.55
C ARG A 342 20.13 21.56 6.41
N LEU A 343 21.24 20.96 5.97
CA LEU A 343 22.52 21.07 6.66
C LEU A 343 23.07 22.50 6.55
N TRP A 344 23.13 23.06 5.34
CA TRP A 344 23.70 24.39 5.07
C TRP A 344 22.91 25.55 5.71
N PHE A 345 21.58 25.51 5.65
CA PHE A 345 20.73 26.53 6.27
C PHE A 345 20.37 26.22 7.73
N GLY A 346 20.52 24.96 8.17
CA GLY A 346 20.42 24.56 9.57
C GLY A 346 21.53 25.18 10.40
N PHE A 347 22.78 25.11 9.92
CA PHE A 347 23.94 25.74 10.55
C PHE A 347 23.77 27.27 10.70
N ARG A 348 23.37 27.97 9.63
CA ARG A 348 23.15 29.43 9.68
C ARG A 348 22.06 29.89 10.65
N ARG A 349 21.06 29.04 10.95
CA ARG A 349 19.97 29.40 11.88
C ARG A 349 20.39 29.24 13.34
N THR A 350 21.23 28.25 13.65
CA THR A 350 21.82 28.11 15.00
C THR A 350 22.79 29.23 15.33
N ASP A 351 23.52 29.77 14.34
CA ASP A 351 24.46 30.86 14.56
C ASP A 351 23.76 32.23 14.73
N GLN A 352 22.63 32.46 14.05
CA GLN A 352 21.87 33.71 14.22
C GLN A 352 21.00 33.76 15.48
N VAL A 353 20.62 32.62 16.07
CA VAL A 353 19.83 32.60 17.32
C VAL A 353 20.74 32.74 18.55
N LYS A 354 22.03 32.37 18.47
CA LYS A 354 23.00 32.63 19.55
C LYS A 354 23.50 34.08 19.62
N GLY A 355 23.28 34.89 18.58
CA GLY A 355 23.76 36.28 18.52
C GLY A 355 22.75 37.37 18.94
N ARG A 356 21.55 37.03 19.43
CA ARG A 356 20.49 38.02 19.76
C ARG A 356 19.99 38.02 21.21
N ASN A 357 20.68 37.34 22.13
CA ASN A 357 20.41 37.47 23.57
C ASN A 357 21.61 38.08 24.29
N CYS A 358 21.87 39.36 24.03
CA CYS A 358 22.52 40.26 24.98
C CYS A 358 21.79 41.59 24.94
N PRO A 359 21.00 41.91 25.97
CA PRO A 359 20.98 43.25 26.51
C PRO A 359 21.59 43.21 27.91
N LEU A 360 22.73 43.89 28.02
CA LEU A 360 23.19 44.51 29.26
C LEU A 360 22.03 45.29 29.88
N VAL A 361 21.54 44.84 31.04
CA VAL A 361 20.88 45.70 32.02
C VAL A 361 21.46 45.32 33.37
N GLN A 362 22.34 46.18 33.87
CA GLN A 362 22.76 46.23 35.26
C GLN A 362 21.54 46.65 36.10
N THR A 363 21.23 45.90 37.16
CA THR A 363 20.49 46.44 38.30
C THR A 363 21.07 45.92 39.62
N PRO A 364 21.03 46.71 40.69
CA PRO A 364 21.90 46.59 41.85
C PRO A 364 21.31 45.71 42.97
N GLN A 365 22.23 45.21 43.79
CA GLN A 365 22.18 44.70 45.16
C GLN A 365 20.81 44.62 45.89
N CYS A 366 20.60 43.46 46.53
CA CYS A 366 19.61 43.23 47.57
C CYS A 366 19.79 44.16 48.79
N PRO A 367 18.71 44.48 49.52
CA PRO A 367 18.71 44.62 50.96
C PRO A 367 18.07 43.39 51.65
N PRO A 368 18.39 43.13 52.93
CA PRO A 368 18.12 41.86 53.61
C PRO A 368 16.68 41.74 54.14
N GLU A 369 16.31 40.48 54.37
CA GLU A 369 15.12 39.99 55.10
C GLU A 369 14.90 40.69 56.46
N PRO A 370 13.65 41.01 56.81
CA PRO A 370 13.23 41.14 58.20
C PRO A 370 12.50 39.88 58.69
N GLN A 371 12.91 39.45 59.88
CA GLN A 371 12.48 38.27 60.61
C GLN A 371 11.02 38.35 61.11
N SER A 372 10.48 37.13 61.30
CA SER A 372 9.32 36.71 62.11
C SER A 372 8.73 37.70 63.11
N HIS A 373 7.39 37.82 63.12
CA HIS A 373 6.61 37.85 64.36
C HIS A 373 5.29 37.08 64.19
N GLN A 374 5.17 36.02 64.99
CA GLN A 374 3.89 35.45 65.41
C GLN A 374 3.21 36.44 66.35
N THR A 375 1.91 36.67 66.17
CA THR A 375 1.01 37.04 67.27
C THR A 375 -0.36 36.42 67.04
N ILE A 376 -0.88 35.93 68.15
CA ILE A 376 -2.13 35.20 68.36
C ILE A 376 -3.31 36.17 68.32
N GLY A 377 -4.46 35.67 67.84
CA GLY A 377 -5.79 36.25 67.96
C GLY A 377 -6.83 35.23 67.53
#